data_AF-A0A2M7KW17-F1
#
_entry.id   AF-A0A2M7KW17-F1
#
_cell.length_a   1.000
_cell.length_b   1.000
_cell.length_c   1.000
_cell.angle_alpha   90.00
_cell.angle_beta   90.00
_cell.angle_gamma   90.00
#
_symmetry.space_group_name_H-M   'P 1'
#
loop_
_entity.id
_entity.type
_entity.pdbx_description
1 polymer ?
#
loop_
_entity_poly.entity_id
_entity_poly.type
_entity_poly.pdbx_seq_one_letter_code
_entity_poly.pdbx_strand_id
1 'polypeptide(L)'
;MENAGRQPDVDRELFAAELMREGATLWGVPRESESAVAPCRVHLFKSGLRVSEDGGRNRAALALACHLRQLLGYKETRILALLGQFNRRCSPPLSDRELAAVVRSALKPRAGGKPYEFGCAGFLDSPVCPGKAACLYCVTYGQRRPSTVPNSAYYQADAQFRESGWPNCLRKRAGTLYCWLTTLAMLRGFPPDATLYTTFAEIEDGTAIDRRRVRGLLEELARHGLIIVRFGLWRSDRERNPNGLAGHGTEIRKVLPLPSCPGADT
;
A
#
# COMPACT_ATOMS: atom_id res chain seq x y z
N MET A 1 33.20 -6.88 -27.29
CA MET A 1 32.67 -6.24 -26.07
C MET A 1 31.77 -7.26 -25.41
N GLU A 2 32.34 -8.00 -24.47
CA GLU A 2 31.73 -9.14 -23.81
C GLU A 2 30.61 -8.69 -22.86
N ASN A 3 29.49 -9.42 -22.92
CA ASN A 3 28.40 -9.34 -21.96
C ASN A 3 28.96 -9.71 -20.58
N ALA A 4 29.12 -8.72 -19.71
CA ALA A 4 29.36 -8.93 -18.29
C ALA A 4 28.16 -9.71 -17.71
N GLY A 5 28.40 -10.97 -17.34
CA GLY A 5 27.39 -11.89 -16.84
C GLY A 5 26.66 -11.34 -15.61
N ARG A 6 25.33 -11.35 -15.67
CA ARG A 6 24.49 -11.30 -14.46
C ARG A 6 24.68 -12.60 -13.67
N GLN A 7 25.58 -12.58 -12.70
CA GLN A 7 25.47 -13.41 -11.51
C GLN A 7 25.23 -12.47 -10.32
N PRO A 8 23.95 -12.23 -9.92
CA PRO A 8 23.66 -12.04 -8.49
C PRO A 8 22.24 -12.40 -7.99
N ASP A 9 21.45 -13.27 -8.65
CA ASP A 9 20.08 -13.60 -8.16
C ASP A 9 19.97 -14.91 -7.35
N VAL A 10 20.78 -15.92 -7.64
CA VAL A 10 20.70 -17.24 -6.98
C VAL A 10 20.97 -17.14 -5.47
N ASP A 11 21.91 -16.30 -5.06
CA ASP A 11 22.25 -16.12 -3.63
C ASP A 11 21.12 -15.45 -2.84
N ARG A 12 20.34 -14.57 -3.47
CA ARG A 12 19.22 -13.88 -2.82
C ARG A 12 18.02 -14.79 -2.65
N GLU A 13 17.71 -15.60 -3.65
CA GLU A 13 16.61 -16.57 -3.59
C GLU A 13 16.89 -17.66 -2.56
N LEU A 14 18.12 -18.19 -2.55
CA LEU A 14 18.54 -19.18 -1.54
C LEU A 14 18.49 -18.59 -0.13
N PHE A 15 18.98 -17.37 0.07
CA PHE A 15 18.93 -16.71 1.37
C PHE A 15 17.49 -16.43 1.84
N ALA A 16 16.60 -16.04 0.92
CA ALA A 16 15.18 -15.87 1.23
C ALA A 16 14.52 -17.20 1.61
N ALA A 17 14.80 -18.29 0.89
CA ALA A 17 14.29 -19.62 1.18
C ALA A 17 14.77 -20.14 2.55
N GLU A 18 16.02 -19.89 2.89
CA GLU A 18 16.58 -20.23 4.21
C GLU A 18 15.86 -19.47 5.32
N LEU A 19 15.68 -18.15 5.16
CA LEU A 19 14.93 -17.33 6.12
C LEU A 19 13.47 -17.80 6.28
N MET A 20 12.81 -18.24 5.21
CA MET A 20 11.44 -18.78 5.31
C MET A 20 11.41 -20.05 6.15
N ARG A 21 12.34 -20.98 5.93
CA ARG A 21 12.45 -22.24 6.68
C ARG A 21 12.78 -22.01 8.16
N GLU A 22 13.72 -21.11 8.42
CA GLU A 22 14.06 -20.68 9.78
C GLU A 22 12.87 -20.03 10.48
N GLY A 23 12.17 -19.12 9.80
CA GLY A 23 11.00 -18.44 10.33
C GLY A 23 9.86 -19.41 10.63
N ALA A 24 9.64 -20.41 9.77
CA ALA A 24 8.65 -21.45 10.02
C ALA A 24 8.98 -22.26 11.27
N THR A 25 10.25 -22.65 11.43
CA THR A 25 10.73 -23.33 12.63
C THR A 25 10.56 -22.46 13.88
N LEU A 26 10.99 -21.20 13.80
CA LEU A 26 10.98 -20.25 14.90
C LEU A 26 9.55 -19.89 15.37
N TRP A 27 8.63 -19.73 14.41
CA TRP A 27 7.27 -19.32 14.70
C TRP A 27 6.37 -20.51 15.01
N GLY A 28 6.73 -21.72 14.58
CA GLY A 28 5.93 -22.94 14.72
C GLY A 28 4.90 -23.06 13.60
N VAL A 29 5.33 -22.74 12.37
CA VAL A 29 4.54 -22.89 11.15
C VAL A 29 4.86 -24.27 10.55
N PRO A 30 3.85 -25.07 10.17
CA PRO A 30 4.10 -26.34 9.48
C PRO A 30 4.93 -26.15 8.20
N ARG A 31 5.74 -27.14 7.83
CA ARG A 31 6.64 -27.06 6.66
C ARG A 31 5.89 -26.75 5.37
N GLU A 32 4.72 -27.34 5.21
CA GLU A 32 3.81 -27.13 4.08
C GLU A 32 3.31 -25.67 3.95
N SER A 33 3.47 -24.88 5.02
CA SER A 33 3.09 -23.46 5.10
C SER A 33 4.30 -22.52 5.20
N GLU A 34 5.52 -23.00 4.92
CA GLU A 34 6.76 -22.18 4.94
C GLU A 34 6.64 -20.93 4.05
N SER A 35 5.96 -21.04 2.91
CA SER A 35 5.74 -19.91 2.00
C SER A 35 4.90 -18.77 2.61
N ALA A 36 4.14 -19.04 3.68
CA ALA A 36 3.38 -18.03 4.42
C ALA A 36 4.27 -17.10 5.24
N VAL A 37 5.53 -17.48 5.47
CA VAL A 37 6.50 -16.71 6.23
C VAL A 37 7.14 -15.67 5.30
N ALA A 38 7.01 -14.38 5.63
CA ALA A 38 7.67 -13.35 4.83
C ALA A 38 9.17 -13.25 5.22
N PRO A 39 10.13 -13.52 4.31
CA PRO A 39 11.56 -13.55 4.66
C PRO A 39 12.07 -12.22 5.19
N CYS A 40 11.56 -11.09 4.68
CA CYS A 40 11.88 -9.76 5.19
C CYS A 40 11.45 -9.54 6.65
N ARG A 41 10.35 -10.18 7.08
CA ARG A 41 9.87 -10.12 8.47
C ARG A 41 10.65 -11.06 9.38
N VAL A 42 11.11 -12.21 8.87
CA VAL A 42 12.03 -13.10 9.62
C VAL A 42 13.37 -12.42 9.84
N HIS A 43 13.95 -11.83 8.79
CA HIS A 43 15.20 -11.10 8.90
C HIS A 43 15.09 -9.97 9.93
N LEU A 44 14.04 -9.14 9.84
CA LEU A 44 13.74 -8.11 10.83
C LEU A 44 13.63 -8.69 12.26
N PHE A 45 12.95 -9.81 12.40
CA PHE A 45 12.82 -10.49 13.69
C PHE A 45 14.18 -10.93 14.25
N LYS A 46 15.07 -11.45 13.40
CA LYS A 46 16.40 -11.95 13.78
C LYS A 46 17.40 -10.83 14.04
N SER A 47 17.42 -9.79 13.21
CA SER A 47 18.38 -8.69 13.32
C SER A 47 18.03 -7.73 14.47
N GLY A 48 16.75 -7.66 14.85
CA GLY A 48 16.28 -6.63 15.76
C GLY A 48 16.40 -5.24 15.12
N LEU A 49 16.21 -4.20 15.94
CA LEU A 49 16.38 -2.82 15.50
C LEU A 49 17.29 -2.08 16.46
N ARG A 50 18.39 -1.55 15.93
CA ARG A 50 19.26 -0.59 16.61
C ARG A 50 18.88 0.79 16.08
N VAL A 51 18.08 1.54 16.84
CA VAL A 51 17.54 2.82 16.37
C VAL A 51 17.73 3.85 17.47
N SER A 52 18.43 4.94 17.13
CA SER A 52 18.64 6.11 17.98
C SER A 52 17.45 7.08 17.97
N GLU A 53 16.49 6.90 17.06
CA GLU A 53 15.34 7.79 16.86
C GLU A 53 13.97 7.14 17.15
N ASP A 54 13.03 7.98 17.59
CA ASP A 54 11.74 7.59 18.14
C ASP A 54 10.82 6.87 17.15
N GLY A 55 10.36 5.68 17.53
CA GLY A 55 9.21 4.99 16.93
C GLY A 55 9.51 3.90 15.89
N GLY A 56 10.76 3.71 15.46
CA GLY A 56 11.13 2.62 14.53
C GLY A 56 10.81 1.22 15.10
N ARG A 57 11.16 1.00 16.37
CA ARG A 57 10.89 -0.25 17.11
C ARG A 57 9.40 -0.56 17.22
N ASN A 58 8.58 0.45 17.56
CA ASN A 58 7.13 0.30 17.65
C ASN A 58 6.51 -0.08 16.31
N ARG A 59 6.94 0.57 15.22
CA ARG A 59 6.46 0.26 13.86
C ARG A 59 6.84 -1.17 13.44
N ALA A 60 8.07 -1.61 13.74
CA ALA A 60 8.51 -2.97 13.46
C ALA A 60 7.75 -4.02 14.27
N ALA A 61 7.62 -3.82 15.59
CA ALA A 61 6.83 -4.69 16.45
C ALA A 61 5.36 -4.76 15.99
N LEU A 62 4.77 -3.63 15.57
CA LEU A 62 3.40 -3.59 15.05
C LEU A 62 3.28 -4.37 13.74
N ALA A 63 4.22 -4.22 12.81
CA ALA A 63 4.24 -4.94 11.55
C ALA A 63 4.36 -6.46 11.74
N LEU A 64 5.24 -6.89 12.64
CA LEU A 64 5.41 -8.30 13.01
C LEU A 64 4.15 -8.84 13.70
N ALA A 65 3.56 -8.08 14.63
CA ALA A 65 2.30 -8.47 15.28
C ALA A 65 1.16 -8.67 14.26
N CYS A 66 1.01 -7.75 13.31
CA CYS A 66 0.04 -7.88 12.22
C CYS A 66 0.30 -9.13 11.37
N HIS A 67 1.55 -9.46 11.07
CA HIS A 67 1.91 -10.67 10.32
C HIS A 67 1.49 -11.95 11.04
N LEU A 68 1.91 -12.09 12.31
CA LEU A 68 1.66 -13.27 13.13
C LEU A 68 0.16 -13.48 13.33
N ARG A 69 -0.61 -12.38 13.45
CA ARG A 69 -2.07 -12.45 13.51
C ARG A 69 -2.69 -12.84 12.17
N GLN A 70 -2.37 -12.10 11.10
CA GLN A 70 -3.11 -12.20 9.84
C GLN A 70 -2.79 -13.47 9.07
N LEU A 71 -1.52 -13.89 9.03
CA LEU A 71 -1.10 -15.04 8.25
C LEU A 71 -1.12 -16.33 9.06
N LEU A 72 -0.78 -16.25 10.35
CA LEU A 72 -0.61 -17.44 11.19
C LEU A 72 -1.74 -17.63 12.21
N GLY A 73 -2.68 -16.68 12.31
CA GLY A 73 -3.81 -16.78 13.23
C GLY A 73 -3.43 -16.76 14.71
N TYR A 74 -2.23 -16.29 15.06
CA TYR A 74 -1.76 -16.36 16.44
C TYR A 74 -2.54 -15.44 17.37
N LYS A 75 -2.79 -15.93 18.59
CA LYS A 75 -3.43 -15.20 19.68
C LYS A 75 -2.45 -14.26 20.38
N GLU A 76 -2.97 -13.29 21.11
CA GLU A 76 -2.21 -12.26 21.84
C GLU A 76 -1.03 -12.82 22.64
N THR A 77 -1.27 -13.85 23.45
CA THR A 77 -0.24 -14.47 24.30
C THR A 77 0.93 -15.04 23.49
N ARG A 78 0.63 -15.70 22.35
CA ARG A 78 1.66 -16.24 21.45
C ARG A 78 2.43 -15.14 20.74
N ILE A 79 1.72 -14.09 20.29
CA ILE A 79 2.35 -12.92 19.65
C ILE A 79 3.28 -12.22 20.63
N LEU A 80 2.84 -11.99 21.88
CA LEU A 80 3.66 -11.38 22.92
C LEU A 80 4.93 -12.19 23.21
N ALA A 81 4.81 -13.52 23.31
CA ALA A 81 5.96 -14.38 23.55
C ALA A 81 7.01 -14.26 22.41
N LEU A 82 6.56 -14.29 21.16
CA LEU A 82 7.44 -14.14 19.99
C LEU A 82 8.05 -12.73 19.93
N LEU A 83 7.23 -11.68 20.06
CA LEU A 83 7.74 -10.32 20.02
C LEU A 83 8.62 -9.96 21.20
N GLY A 84 8.48 -10.62 22.35
CA GLY A 84 9.42 -10.51 23.45
C GLY A 84 10.83 -10.99 23.06
N GLN A 85 10.93 -12.03 22.24
CA GLN A 85 12.23 -12.47 21.70
C GLN A 85 12.82 -11.45 20.74
N PHE A 86 12.02 -10.88 19.84
CA PHE A 86 12.44 -9.79 18.96
C PHE A 86 12.87 -8.55 19.77
N ASN A 87 12.10 -8.18 20.79
CA ASN A 87 12.32 -6.98 21.59
C ASN A 87 13.65 -7.04 22.36
N ARG A 88 14.05 -8.22 22.85
CA ARG A 88 15.38 -8.43 23.48
C ARG A 88 16.56 -8.17 22.55
N ARG A 89 16.34 -8.20 21.23
CA ARG A 89 17.36 -7.88 20.20
C ARG A 89 17.34 -6.41 19.80
N CYS A 90 16.31 -5.67 20.20
CA CYS A 90 16.22 -4.24 19.94
C CYS A 90 17.09 -3.45 20.93
N SER A 91 17.62 -2.33 20.47
CA SER A 91 18.40 -1.41 21.30
C SER A 91 17.90 0.03 21.11
N PRO A 92 17.32 0.65 22.15
CA PRO A 92 16.92 0.02 23.41
C PRO A 92 15.73 -0.96 23.22
N PRO A 93 15.45 -1.88 24.15
CA PRO A 93 14.21 -2.65 24.14
C PRO A 93 13.01 -1.76 24.48
N LEU A 94 11.82 -2.12 24.00
CA LEU A 94 10.55 -1.56 24.47
C LEU A 94 10.27 -2.07 25.89
N SER A 95 9.59 -1.27 26.70
CA SER A 95 9.02 -1.76 27.96
C SER A 95 7.92 -2.79 27.70
N ASP A 96 7.67 -3.69 28.66
CA ASP A 96 6.60 -4.69 28.54
C ASP A 96 5.24 -4.05 28.29
N ARG A 97 4.99 -2.88 28.90
CA ARG A 97 3.76 -2.11 28.70
C ARG A 97 3.62 -1.59 27.27
N GLU A 98 4.69 -1.08 26.68
CA GLU A 98 4.71 -0.61 25.29
C GLU A 98 4.52 -1.78 24.33
N LEU A 99 5.22 -2.89 24.56
CA LEU A 99 5.10 -4.09 23.73
C LEU A 99 3.65 -4.62 23.76
N ALA A 100 3.03 -4.68 24.94
CA ALA A 100 1.63 -5.06 25.09
C ALA A 100 0.67 -4.08 24.39
N ALA A 101 0.94 -2.77 24.46
CA ALA A 101 0.14 -1.77 23.74
C ALA A 101 0.24 -1.94 22.22
N VAL A 102 1.42 -2.27 21.69
CA VAL A 102 1.63 -2.55 20.27
C VAL A 102 0.85 -3.80 19.83
N VAL A 103 0.94 -4.90 20.59
CA VAL A 103 0.21 -6.14 20.25
C VAL A 103 -1.30 -5.90 20.26
N ARG A 104 -1.84 -5.27 21.30
CA ARG A 104 -3.28 -4.94 21.36
C ARG A 104 -3.72 -4.06 20.19
N SER A 105 -2.86 -3.14 19.76
CA SER A 105 -3.12 -2.29 18.60
C SER A 105 -3.17 -3.08 17.29
N ALA A 106 -2.29 -4.08 17.09
CA ALA A 106 -2.35 -5.00 15.96
C ALA A 106 -3.61 -5.90 15.98
N LEU A 107 -4.08 -6.23 17.19
CA LEU A 107 -5.27 -7.06 17.41
C LEU A 107 -6.59 -6.28 17.33
N LYS A 108 -6.56 -4.95 17.45
CA LYS A 108 -7.77 -4.13 17.39
C LYS A 108 -8.40 -4.20 15.97
N PRO A 109 -9.69 -4.55 15.85
CA PRO A 109 -10.39 -4.44 14.58
C PRO A 109 -10.53 -2.97 14.18
N ARG A 110 -10.39 -2.68 12.89
CA ARG A 110 -10.73 -1.39 12.29
C ARG A 110 -12.24 -1.23 12.15
N ALA A 111 -12.68 -0.01 11.80
CA ALA A 111 -14.05 0.24 11.40
C ALA A 111 -14.50 -0.79 10.36
N GLY A 112 -15.62 -1.48 10.62
CA GLY A 112 -16.09 -2.59 9.80
C GLY A 112 -15.49 -3.96 10.12
N GLY A 113 -14.86 -4.14 11.30
CA GLY A 113 -14.45 -5.46 11.82
C GLY A 113 -13.16 -6.03 11.21
N LYS A 114 -12.57 -5.37 10.22
CA LYS A 114 -11.37 -5.86 9.52
C LYS A 114 -10.10 -5.70 10.38
N PRO A 115 -9.16 -6.66 10.36
CA PRO A 115 -7.90 -6.52 11.09
C PRO A 115 -7.06 -5.34 10.56
N TYR A 116 -6.22 -4.76 11.41
CA TYR A 116 -5.28 -3.71 11.00
C TYR A 116 -4.24 -4.29 10.04
N GLU A 117 -4.14 -3.73 8.83
CA GLU A 117 -3.15 -4.10 7.81
C GLU A 117 -1.94 -3.15 7.88
N PHE A 118 -0.75 -3.70 8.13
CA PHE A 118 0.50 -2.95 8.10
C PHE A 118 1.17 -3.12 6.73
N GLY A 119 1.20 -2.05 5.93
CA GLY A 119 1.77 -2.06 4.59
C GLY A 119 3.30 -2.17 4.57
N CYS A 120 3.86 -2.44 3.38
CA CYS A 120 5.31 -2.61 3.19
C CYS A 120 6.12 -1.30 3.19
N ALA A 121 5.48 -0.13 3.31
CA ALA A 121 6.08 1.18 3.03
C ALA A 121 7.32 1.57 3.87
N GLY A 122 7.71 0.78 4.88
CA GLY A 122 8.97 0.94 5.62
C GLY A 122 9.90 -0.27 5.58
N PHE A 123 9.58 -1.31 4.80
CA PHE A 123 10.37 -2.55 4.69
C PHE A 123 10.76 -2.88 3.24
N LEU A 124 10.30 -2.11 2.25
CA LEU A 124 10.57 -2.36 0.84
C LEU A 124 12.06 -2.26 0.49
N ASP A 125 12.81 -1.43 1.22
CA ASP A 125 14.26 -1.25 1.04
C ASP A 125 15.08 -2.29 1.83
N SER A 126 14.43 -3.28 2.44
CA SER A 126 15.13 -4.37 3.13
C SER A 126 15.93 -5.19 2.10
N PRO A 127 17.22 -5.51 2.36
CA PRO A 127 18.05 -6.27 1.42
C PRO A 127 17.55 -7.71 1.19
N VAL A 128 16.58 -8.16 1.99
CA VAL A 128 15.95 -9.48 1.92
C VAL A 128 14.50 -9.45 1.42
N CYS A 129 14.06 -8.30 0.89
CA CYS A 129 12.75 -8.19 0.28
C CYS A 129 12.75 -8.96 -1.05
N PRO A 130 11.90 -9.99 -1.24
CA PRO A 130 11.85 -10.76 -2.49
C PRO A 130 11.15 -9.98 -3.63
N GLY A 131 10.84 -8.69 -3.42
CA GLY A 131 10.00 -7.90 -4.32
C GLY A 131 8.50 -8.21 -4.18
N LYS A 132 7.66 -7.33 -4.73
CA LYS A 132 6.19 -7.46 -4.63
C LYS A 132 5.65 -8.72 -5.31
N ALA A 133 6.25 -9.13 -6.43
CA ALA A 133 5.77 -10.25 -7.25
C ALA A 133 5.94 -11.61 -6.56
N ALA A 134 7.03 -11.81 -5.81
CA ALA A 134 7.33 -13.05 -5.11
C ALA A 134 6.93 -13.02 -3.62
N CYS A 135 6.47 -11.89 -3.09
CA CYS A 135 6.07 -11.77 -1.69
C CYS A 135 4.65 -12.32 -1.48
N LEU A 136 4.50 -13.43 -0.75
CA LEU A 136 3.18 -14.01 -0.48
C LEU A 136 2.23 -13.02 0.21
N TYR A 137 2.71 -12.15 1.11
CA TYR A 137 1.86 -11.10 1.69
C TYR A 137 1.29 -10.15 0.62
N CYS A 138 2.10 -9.76 -0.37
CA CYS A 138 1.64 -8.92 -1.49
C CYS A 138 0.74 -9.70 -2.46
N VAL A 139 1.00 -10.99 -2.68
CA VAL A 139 0.16 -11.84 -3.54
C VAL A 139 -1.19 -12.13 -2.89
N THR A 140 -1.22 -12.43 -1.58
CA THR A 140 -2.44 -12.80 -0.85
C THR A 140 -3.25 -11.58 -0.40
N TYR A 141 -2.61 -10.49 0.00
CA TYR A 141 -3.29 -9.31 0.56
C TYR A 141 -3.06 -8.02 -0.25
N GLY A 142 -2.00 -7.95 -1.04
CA GLY A 142 -1.70 -6.81 -1.92
C GLY A 142 -2.56 -6.78 -3.20
N GLN A 143 -3.31 -7.84 -3.50
CA GLN A 143 -4.30 -7.89 -4.60
C GLN A 143 -5.48 -6.90 -4.44
N ARG A 144 -5.56 -6.15 -3.33
CA ARG A 144 -6.48 -5.01 -3.24
C ARG A 144 -6.05 -3.81 -4.08
N ARG A 145 -4.84 -3.81 -4.66
CA ARG A 145 -4.55 -2.97 -5.82
C ARG A 145 -4.56 -3.89 -7.05
N PRO A 146 -5.24 -3.51 -8.14
CA PRO A 146 -5.14 -4.24 -9.39
C PRO A 146 -3.66 -4.45 -9.72
N SER A 147 -3.20 -5.69 -9.82
CA SER A 147 -1.82 -6.04 -10.18
C SER A 147 -1.41 -5.52 -11.55
N THR A 148 -2.36 -5.00 -12.31
CA THR A 148 -2.22 -4.39 -13.63
C THR A 148 -1.73 -2.96 -13.61
N VAL A 149 -1.61 -2.29 -12.46
CA VAL A 149 -1.10 -0.91 -12.40
C VAL A 149 0.43 -0.89 -12.35
N PRO A 150 1.14 -0.46 -13.41
CA PRO A 150 2.57 -0.21 -13.31
C PRO A 150 2.79 0.87 -12.25
N ASN A 151 3.56 0.57 -11.21
CA ASN A 151 3.85 1.55 -10.14
C ASN A 151 4.38 2.89 -10.72
N SER A 152 5.06 2.83 -11.88
CA SER A 152 5.58 4.00 -12.60
C SER A 152 4.51 5.02 -12.97
N ALA A 153 3.32 4.61 -13.40
CA ALA A 153 2.25 5.52 -13.81
C ALA A 153 1.73 6.36 -12.64
N TYR A 154 1.52 5.71 -11.49
CA TYR A 154 1.12 6.41 -10.26
C TYR A 154 2.21 7.37 -9.78
N TYR A 155 3.48 6.94 -9.78
CA TYR A 155 4.59 7.78 -9.32
C TYR A 155 4.87 8.96 -10.26
N GLN A 156 4.67 8.82 -11.57
CA GLN A 156 4.77 9.93 -12.51
C GLN A 156 3.67 10.99 -12.25
N ALA A 157 2.43 10.54 -12.05
CA ALA A 157 1.33 11.44 -11.69
C ALA A 157 1.57 12.14 -10.34
N ASP A 158 2.08 11.41 -9.35
CA ASP A 158 2.44 11.94 -8.02
C ASP A 158 3.60 12.94 -8.09
N ALA A 159 4.62 12.71 -8.94
CA ALA A 159 5.74 13.62 -9.12
C ALA A 159 5.28 14.97 -9.71
N GLN A 160 4.56 14.96 -10.83
CA GLN A 160 4.01 16.19 -11.43
C GLN A 160 3.09 16.95 -10.46
N PHE A 161 2.30 16.22 -9.69
CA PHE A 161 1.42 16.79 -8.68
C PHE A 161 2.18 17.44 -7.51
N ARG A 162 3.31 16.85 -7.10
CA ARG A 162 4.18 17.43 -6.06
C ARG A 162 4.94 18.65 -6.54
N GLU A 163 5.50 18.59 -7.75
CA GLU A 163 6.27 19.69 -8.35
C GLU A 163 5.43 20.96 -8.54
N SER A 164 4.12 20.81 -8.71
CA SER A 164 3.15 21.92 -8.83
C SER A 164 2.64 22.47 -7.50
N GLY A 165 3.16 21.98 -6.36
CA GLY A 165 2.87 22.50 -5.02
C GLY A 165 1.52 22.04 -4.41
N TRP A 166 0.71 21.27 -5.12
CA TRP A 166 -0.62 20.86 -4.66
C TRP A 166 -0.71 20.05 -3.36
N PRO A 167 0.30 19.26 -2.94
CA PRO A 167 0.26 18.58 -1.64
C PRO A 167 0.04 19.52 -0.45
N ASN A 168 0.41 20.80 -0.58
CA ASN A 168 0.25 21.81 0.46
C ASN A 168 -1.15 22.47 0.44
N CYS A 169 -1.90 22.29 -0.64
CA CYS A 169 -3.12 23.05 -0.93
C CYS A 169 -4.38 22.19 -0.86
N LEU A 170 -4.20 20.87 -0.89
CA LEU A 170 -5.27 19.90 -0.86
C LEU A 170 -5.17 19.01 0.37
N ARG A 171 -6.32 18.48 0.79
CA ARG A 171 -6.32 17.37 1.74
C ARG A 171 -5.59 16.18 1.12
N LYS A 172 -4.80 15.46 1.91
CA LYS A 172 -4.06 14.26 1.48
C LYS A 172 -4.90 13.27 0.65
N ARG A 173 -6.18 13.09 1.00
CA ARG A 173 -7.10 12.20 0.28
C ARG A 173 -7.54 12.75 -1.08
N ALA A 174 -7.71 14.07 -1.23
CA ALA A 174 -8.01 14.69 -2.52
C ALA A 174 -6.82 14.54 -3.47
N GLY A 175 -5.59 14.79 -2.99
CA GLY A 175 -4.38 14.54 -3.78
C GLY A 175 -4.23 13.06 -4.18
N THR A 176 -4.49 12.13 -3.26
CA THR A 176 -4.48 10.69 -3.56
C THR A 176 -5.49 10.34 -4.67
N LEU A 177 -6.70 10.89 -4.59
CA LEU A 177 -7.73 10.70 -5.61
C LEU A 177 -7.29 11.26 -6.96
N TYR A 178 -6.70 12.46 -7.00
CA TYR A 178 -6.21 13.08 -8.23
C TYR A 178 -5.14 12.22 -8.93
N CYS A 179 -4.13 11.75 -8.20
CA CYS A 179 -3.08 10.89 -8.75
C CYS A 179 -3.67 9.57 -9.25
N TRP A 180 -4.63 9.00 -8.53
CA TRP A 180 -5.31 7.78 -8.95
C TRP A 180 -6.14 7.96 -10.22
N LEU A 181 -6.86 9.07 -10.40
CA LEU A 181 -7.63 9.32 -11.63
C LEU A 181 -6.74 9.31 -12.88
N THR A 182 -5.54 9.87 -12.77
CA THR A 182 -4.51 9.83 -13.84
C THR A 182 -4.10 8.40 -14.14
N THR A 183 -3.84 7.65 -13.07
CA THR A 183 -3.46 6.24 -13.15
C THR A 183 -4.57 5.42 -13.82
N LEU A 184 -5.84 5.66 -13.46
CA LEU A 184 -6.99 4.96 -14.04
C LEU A 184 -7.15 5.26 -15.53
N ALA A 185 -6.95 6.51 -15.96
CA ALA A 185 -6.97 6.87 -17.38
C ALA A 185 -5.90 6.10 -18.16
N MET A 186 -4.65 6.09 -17.66
CA MET A 186 -3.54 5.36 -18.29
C MET A 186 -3.78 3.85 -18.35
N LEU A 187 -4.34 3.26 -17.29
CA LEU A 187 -4.67 1.83 -17.26
C LEU A 187 -5.69 1.42 -18.32
N ARG A 188 -6.55 2.34 -18.70
CA ARG A 188 -7.56 2.13 -19.74
C ARG A 188 -7.06 2.54 -21.13
N GLY A 189 -5.79 2.88 -21.25
CA GLY A 189 -5.18 3.34 -22.51
C GLY A 189 -5.67 4.72 -22.95
N PHE A 190 -6.28 5.49 -22.05
CA PHE A 190 -6.72 6.85 -22.34
C PHE A 190 -5.58 7.85 -22.13
N PRO A 191 -5.51 8.92 -22.94
CA PRO A 191 -4.59 10.02 -22.68
C PRO A 191 -4.97 10.75 -21.37
N PRO A 192 -4.02 11.45 -20.71
CA PRO A 192 -4.26 12.06 -19.40
C PRO A 192 -5.36 13.13 -19.33
N ASP A 193 -5.71 13.76 -20.44
CA ASP A 193 -6.77 14.77 -20.59
C ASP A 193 -8.13 14.18 -21.02
N ALA A 194 -8.19 12.88 -21.30
CA ALA A 194 -9.42 12.23 -21.72
C ALA A 194 -10.51 12.33 -20.66
N THR A 195 -11.75 12.37 -21.15
CA THR A 195 -12.92 12.19 -20.30
C THR A 195 -12.98 10.75 -19.79
N LEU A 196 -12.81 10.59 -18.48
CA LEU A 196 -12.88 9.33 -17.76
C LEU A 196 -14.29 9.11 -17.22
N TYR A 197 -14.87 7.95 -17.52
CA TYR A 197 -16.14 7.51 -16.94
C TYR A 197 -15.87 6.45 -15.87
N THR A 198 -16.15 6.75 -14.61
CA THR A 198 -15.87 5.84 -13.49
C THR A 198 -17.01 5.83 -12.47
N THR A 199 -17.08 4.78 -11.65
CA THR A 199 -18.05 4.67 -10.55
C THR A 199 -17.37 4.96 -9.21
N PHE A 200 -18.14 5.32 -8.19
CA PHE A 200 -17.57 5.50 -6.85
C PHE A 200 -17.05 4.18 -6.27
N ALA A 201 -17.59 3.04 -6.68
CA ALA A 201 -17.07 1.72 -6.29
C ALA A 201 -15.67 1.48 -6.86
N GLU A 202 -15.47 1.79 -8.14
CA GLU A 202 -14.15 1.67 -8.78
C GLU A 202 -13.11 2.60 -8.14
N ILE A 203 -13.52 3.83 -7.80
CA ILE A 203 -12.67 4.76 -7.04
C ILE A 203 -12.33 4.18 -5.66
N GLU A 204 -13.32 3.65 -4.94
CA GLU A 204 -13.12 3.04 -3.62
C GLU A 204 -12.15 1.86 -3.70
N ASP A 205 -12.31 0.98 -4.68
CA ASP A 205 -11.43 -0.18 -4.90
C ASP A 205 -10.00 0.26 -5.22
N GLY A 206 -9.83 1.29 -6.05
CA GLY A 206 -8.52 1.77 -6.46
C GLY A 206 -7.77 2.62 -5.43
N THR A 207 -8.49 3.34 -4.57
CA THR A 207 -7.92 4.32 -3.63
C THR A 207 -8.07 3.95 -2.15
N ALA A 208 -8.90 2.95 -1.83
CA ALA A 208 -9.40 2.67 -0.48
C ALA A 208 -10.10 3.87 0.21
N ILE A 209 -10.57 4.85 -0.58
CA ILE A 209 -11.39 5.95 -0.09
C ILE A 209 -12.85 5.48 -0.06
N ASP A 210 -13.46 5.54 1.12
CA ASP A 210 -14.89 5.23 1.32
C ASP A 210 -15.76 5.93 0.28
N ARG A 211 -16.60 5.17 -0.44
CA ARG A 211 -17.46 5.68 -1.53
C ARG A 211 -18.32 6.88 -1.12
N ARG A 212 -18.73 6.97 0.16
CA ARG A 212 -19.55 8.08 0.71
C ARG A 212 -18.77 9.40 0.74
N ARG A 213 -17.44 9.35 0.69
CA ARG A 213 -16.55 10.53 0.71
C ARG A 213 -16.09 10.95 -0.68
N VAL A 214 -16.22 10.08 -1.69
CA VAL A 214 -15.68 10.31 -3.04
C VAL A 214 -16.26 11.58 -3.67
N ARG A 215 -17.59 11.78 -3.59
CA ARG A 215 -18.25 12.98 -4.12
C ARG A 215 -17.61 14.28 -3.61
N GLY A 216 -17.48 14.41 -2.28
CA GLY A 216 -16.93 15.62 -1.67
C GLY A 216 -15.47 15.89 -2.06
N LEU A 217 -14.68 14.83 -2.30
CA LEU A 217 -13.30 14.97 -2.78
C LEU A 217 -13.25 15.39 -4.26
N LEU A 218 -14.15 14.87 -5.10
CA LEU A 218 -14.26 15.30 -6.50
C LEU A 218 -14.72 16.75 -6.61
N GLU A 219 -15.68 17.17 -5.78
CA GLU A 219 -16.11 18.56 -5.67
C GLU A 219 -14.97 19.48 -5.17
N GLU A 220 -14.13 19.00 -4.24
CA GLU A 220 -12.92 19.70 -3.80
C GLU A 220 -11.94 19.90 -4.97
N LEU A 221 -11.59 18.84 -5.69
CA LEU A 221 -10.72 18.92 -6.87
C LEU A 221 -11.28 19.86 -7.95
N ALA A 222 -12.59 19.82 -8.19
CA ALA A 222 -13.25 20.68 -9.16
C ALA A 222 -13.22 22.16 -8.75
N ARG A 223 -13.42 22.46 -7.46
CA ARG A 223 -13.31 23.83 -6.91
C ARG A 223 -11.92 24.44 -7.12
N HIS A 224 -10.89 23.61 -7.07
CA HIS A 224 -9.50 24.01 -7.32
C HIS A 224 -9.14 24.04 -8.82
N GLY A 225 -10.10 23.80 -9.73
CA GLY A 225 -9.86 23.82 -11.16
C GLY A 225 -8.99 22.65 -11.67
N LEU A 226 -8.88 21.56 -10.91
CA LEU A 226 -8.05 20.40 -11.26
C LEU A 226 -8.77 19.41 -12.17
N ILE A 227 -10.10 19.35 -12.04
CA ILE A 227 -10.97 18.48 -12.82
C ILE A 227 -12.27 19.20 -13.16
N ILE A 228 -12.94 18.72 -14.19
CA ILE A 228 -14.34 18.99 -14.50
C ILE A 228 -15.09 17.69 -14.22
N VAL A 229 -16.15 17.74 -13.41
CA VAL A 229 -16.88 16.54 -12.98
C VAL A 229 -18.38 16.69 -13.19
N ARG A 230 -19.03 15.62 -13.66
CA ARG A 230 -20.49 15.49 -13.76
C ARG A 230 -20.95 14.18 -13.13
N PHE A 231 -21.87 14.29 -12.17
CA PHE A 231 -22.36 13.15 -11.39
C PHE A 231 -23.65 12.57 -11.96
N GLY A 232 -23.87 11.27 -11.74
CA GLY A 232 -25.17 10.63 -11.92
C GLY A 232 -25.57 10.41 -13.38
N LEU A 233 -24.61 10.48 -14.31
CA LEU A 233 -24.88 10.27 -15.73
C LEU A 233 -25.27 8.81 -15.97
N TRP A 234 -26.47 8.61 -16.49
CA TRP A 234 -26.93 7.32 -16.96
C TRP A 234 -26.46 7.11 -18.39
N ARG A 235 -25.84 5.95 -18.68
CA ARG A 235 -25.60 5.52 -20.07
C ARG A 235 -26.32 4.20 -20.32
N SER A 236 -27.10 4.16 -21.40
CA SER A 236 -27.71 2.93 -21.89
C SER A 236 -26.67 2.05 -22.59
N ASP A 237 -26.90 0.74 -22.63
CA ASP A 237 -26.00 -0.25 -23.26
C ASP A 237 -25.62 0.06 -24.73
N ARG A 238 -26.42 0.90 -25.42
CA ARG A 238 -26.18 1.31 -26.81
C ARG A 238 -25.15 2.43 -26.95
N GLU A 239 -25.04 3.32 -25.98
CA GLU A 239 -23.97 4.32 -25.92
C GLU A 239 -22.78 3.72 -25.20
N ARG A 240 -22.19 2.65 -25.78
CA ARG A 240 -21.09 1.90 -25.19
C ARG A 240 -20.07 2.88 -24.59
N ASN A 241 -20.11 2.98 -23.27
CA ASN A 241 -18.97 3.37 -22.48
C ASN A 241 -17.81 2.51 -23.02
N PRO A 242 -16.68 3.08 -23.44
CA PRO A 242 -15.54 2.29 -23.93
C PRO A 242 -15.07 1.23 -22.91
N ASN A 243 -15.51 1.33 -21.65
CA ASN A 243 -15.24 0.39 -20.57
C ASN A 243 -16.36 -0.65 -20.30
N GLY A 244 -17.45 -0.69 -21.08
CA GLY A 244 -18.50 -1.72 -20.97
C GLY A 244 -19.37 -1.71 -19.70
N LEU A 245 -19.31 -0.64 -18.88
CA LEU A 245 -20.09 -0.53 -17.65
C LEU A 245 -21.46 0.11 -17.91
N ALA A 246 -22.53 -0.63 -17.68
CA ALA A 246 -23.91 -0.13 -17.59
C ALA A 246 -24.18 0.45 -16.19
N GLY A 247 -24.92 1.56 -16.11
CA GLY A 247 -25.37 2.16 -14.84
C GLY A 247 -25.00 3.64 -14.64
N HIS A 248 -25.27 4.15 -13.43
CA HIS A 248 -24.92 5.53 -13.07
C HIS A 248 -23.41 5.70 -12.89
N GLY A 249 -22.81 6.50 -13.77
CA GLY A 249 -21.39 6.85 -13.74
C GLY A 249 -21.14 8.29 -13.30
N THR A 250 -19.87 8.58 -13.03
CA THR A 250 -19.34 9.93 -12.90
C THR A 250 -18.39 10.19 -14.06
N GLU A 251 -18.67 11.25 -14.83
CA GLU A 251 -17.80 11.73 -15.90
C GLU A 251 -16.79 12.71 -15.30
N ILE A 252 -15.51 12.47 -15.51
CA ILE A 252 -14.41 13.24 -14.96
C ILE A 252 -13.45 13.58 -16.09
N ARG A 253 -13.19 14.85 -16.33
CA ARG A 253 -12.14 15.32 -17.25
C ARG A 253 -11.09 16.07 -16.45
N LYS A 254 -9.82 15.71 -16.59
CA LYS A 254 -8.73 16.46 -15.95
C LYS A 254 -8.50 17.79 -16.68
N VAL A 255 -8.08 18.81 -15.94
CA VAL A 255 -7.57 20.06 -16.53
C VAL A 255 -6.07 19.89 -16.73
N LEU A 256 -5.62 20.01 -17.98
CA LEU A 256 -4.20 19.94 -18.36
C LEU A 256 -3.82 21.15 -19.23
N PRO A 257 -2.60 21.70 -19.11
CA PRO A 257 -1.56 21.31 -18.14
C PRO A 257 -2.01 21.54 -16.69
N LEU A 258 -1.43 20.79 -15.75
CA LEU A 258 -1.79 20.89 -14.34
C LEU A 258 -1.51 22.34 -13.87
N PRO A 259 -2.52 23.09 -13.39
CA PRO A 259 -2.30 24.46 -12.94
C PRO A 259 -1.39 24.45 -11.71
N SER A 260 -0.61 25.51 -11.50
CA SER A 260 0.15 25.68 -10.25
C SER A 260 -0.80 25.88 -9.07
N CYS A 261 -0.41 25.40 -7.88
CA CYS A 261 -1.19 25.72 -6.70
C CYS A 261 -1.19 27.25 -6.45
N PRO A 262 -2.36 27.85 -6.14
CA PRO A 262 -2.42 29.24 -5.67
C PRO A 262 -1.52 29.46 -4.45
N GLY A 263 -0.48 30.28 -4.58
CA GLY A 263 0.47 30.58 -3.50
C GLY A 263 1.71 29.69 -3.44
N ALA A 264 2.03 28.93 -4.49
CA ALA A 264 3.29 28.18 -4.56
C ALA A 264 4.53 29.07 -4.86
N ASP A 265 4.33 30.32 -5.29
CA ASP A 265 5.40 31.26 -5.67
C ASP A 265 5.88 32.17 -4.52
N THR A 266 5.54 31.84 -3.27
CA THR A 266 5.99 32.56 -2.05
C THR A 266 6.85 31.67 -1.18
#